data_AF-A0A946DRN7-F1
#
_entry.id   AF-A0A946DRN7-F1
#
_cell.length_a   1.000
_cell.length_b   1.000
_cell.length_c   1.000
_cell.angle_alpha   90.00
_cell.angle_beta   90.00
_cell.angle_gamma   90.00
#
_symmetry.space_group_name_H-M   'P 1'
#
loop_
_entity.id
_entity.type
_entity.pdbx_description
1 polymer ?
#
loop_
_entity_poly.entity_id
_entity_poly.type
_entity_poly.pdbx_seq_one_letter_code
_entity_poly.pdbx_strand_id
1 'polypeptide(L)'
;MFRRNHKTYLPLLISGLPVFAIQWLRIAGIPAVPFQTSTLSRQGSTAAGQILVFDARNASGRLDSRMARECGAEVINVADLLPRAEIHPQQGEGVPDEQQAIRLRTHRAAFFDELKLRIESAGGFWLRLADYPFPFQSALCRCQNPEQDLQAFAEHFAIGSDDVNSQNQSETGEKSVSSMRESNACGRPFFISNTQPRSQSADSAQPRPLHADEFPLMWQTTGEQFLRWCHLRSQLSLTAWKTGTTYRIQCSGDVAGFRPTIGLWLGNHVASLPLTEDTMTVREEGILFVQEHRRHAAGFAAGWSVAAGMSNIPIVPAHQSA
;
A
#
# COMPACT_ATOMS: atom_id res chain seq x y z
N MET A 1 4.70 29.70 27.58
CA MET A 1 5.18 28.98 26.39
C MET A 1 4.09 28.00 25.98
N PHE A 2 3.20 28.40 25.05
CA PHE A 2 2.02 27.60 24.68
C PHE A 2 2.48 26.37 23.87
N ARG A 3 2.40 25.17 24.47
CA ARG A 3 2.47 23.91 23.71
C ARG A 3 1.23 23.90 22.81
N ARG A 4 1.38 24.21 21.52
CA ARG A 4 0.36 23.91 20.51
C ARG A 4 0.08 22.41 20.63
N ASN A 5 -1.15 22.03 20.94
CA ASN A 5 -1.61 20.65 20.82
C ASN A 5 -1.55 20.30 19.33
N HIS A 6 -0.44 19.73 18.86
CA HIS A 6 -0.30 19.29 17.47
C HIS A 6 -1.18 18.06 17.33
N LYS A 7 -2.39 18.28 16.83
CA LYS A 7 -3.22 17.19 16.33
C LYS A 7 -2.81 16.98 14.89
N THR A 8 -2.24 15.83 14.57
CA THR A 8 -2.01 15.46 13.17
C THR A 8 -3.20 14.66 12.68
N TYR A 9 -3.67 14.93 11.47
CA TYR A 9 -4.89 14.40 10.90
C TYR A 9 -4.63 13.66 9.58
N LEU A 10 -5.29 12.51 9.43
CA LEU A 10 -5.55 11.81 8.18
C LEU A 10 -7.06 11.92 7.87
N PRO A 11 -7.46 11.95 6.59
CA PRO A 11 -6.68 11.63 5.39
C PRO A 11 -5.63 12.68 5.02
N LEU A 12 -4.65 12.27 4.22
CA LEU A 12 -3.79 13.19 3.49
C LEU A 12 -4.65 14.02 2.53
N LEU A 13 -4.42 15.33 2.49
CA LEU A 13 -4.99 16.17 1.45
C LEU A 13 -4.11 15.99 0.20
N ILE A 14 -4.71 15.89 -0.98
CA ILE A 14 -3.96 15.77 -2.24
C ILE A 14 -4.37 16.85 -3.25
N SER A 15 -3.40 17.44 -3.95
CA SER A 15 -3.67 18.37 -5.06
C SER A 15 -2.64 18.24 -6.19
N GLY A 16 -3.13 18.31 -7.43
CA GLY A 16 -2.29 18.33 -8.63
C GLY A 16 -1.49 17.04 -8.89
N LEU A 17 -1.71 15.97 -8.12
CA LEU A 17 -1.03 14.68 -8.30
C LEU A 17 -1.48 14.00 -9.61
N PRO A 18 -0.58 13.30 -10.32
CA PRO A 18 -0.95 12.49 -11.46
C PRO A 18 -1.81 11.29 -11.03
N VAL A 19 -2.68 10.82 -11.94
CA VAL A 19 -3.67 9.75 -11.66
C VAL A 19 -3.02 8.49 -11.10
N PHE A 20 -1.87 8.07 -11.64
CA PHE A 20 -1.17 6.87 -11.17
C PHE A 20 -0.73 6.99 -9.70
N ALA A 21 -0.31 8.16 -9.22
CA ALA A 21 0.12 8.35 -7.84
C ALA A 21 -1.07 8.30 -6.87
N ILE A 22 -2.22 8.86 -7.30
CA ILE A 22 -3.49 8.74 -6.56
C ILE A 22 -3.91 7.26 -6.47
N GLN A 23 -3.78 6.52 -7.58
CA GLN A 23 -4.05 5.09 -7.62
C GLN A 23 -3.10 4.30 -6.71
N TRP A 24 -1.81 4.67 -6.66
CA TRP A 24 -0.84 4.04 -5.76
C TRP A 24 -1.25 4.18 -4.29
N LEU A 25 -1.59 5.40 -3.84
CA LEU A 25 -2.05 5.67 -2.47
C LEU A 25 -3.29 4.84 -2.13
N ARG A 26 -4.27 4.81 -3.03
CA ARG A 26 -5.51 4.02 -2.88
C ARG A 26 -5.20 2.53 -2.73
N ILE A 27 -4.39 1.97 -3.62
CA ILE A 27 -4.01 0.57 -3.60
C ILE A 27 -3.19 0.23 -2.33
N ALA A 28 -2.39 1.14 -1.81
CA ALA A 28 -1.66 0.93 -0.56
C ALA A 28 -2.57 1.00 0.68
N GLY A 29 -3.85 1.41 0.53
CA GLY A 29 -4.77 1.64 1.63
C GLY A 29 -4.43 2.89 2.43
N ILE A 30 -3.70 3.84 1.84
CA ILE A 30 -3.33 5.11 2.48
C ILE A 30 -4.49 6.10 2.29
N PRO A 31 -5.05 6.65 3.39
CA PRO A 31 -6.17 7.57 3.30
C PRO A 31 -5.76 8.89 2.66
N ALA A 32 -6.32 9.20 1.50
CA ALA A 32 -6.07 10.44 0.77
C ALA A 32 -7.36 10.98 0.15
N VAL A 33 -7.57 12.29 0.24
CA VAL A 33 -8.74 12.98 -0.31
C VAL A 33 -8.35 14.25 -1.07
N PRO A 34 -9.05 14.60 -2.16
CA PRO A 34 -8.80 15.84 -2.88
C PRO A 34 -8.91 17.06 -1.97
N PHE A 35 -7.93 17.95 -2.04
CA PHE A 35 -8.02 19.27 -1.44
C PHE A 35 -9.05 20.10 -2.18
N GLN A 36 -10.03 20.64 -1.46
CA GLN A 36 -11.06 21.51 -2.03
C GLN A 36 -10.94 22.89 -1.41
N THR A 37 -10.37 23.80 -2.18
CA THR A 37 -10.13 25.19 -1.78
C THR A 37 -11.43 25.94 -1.43
N SER A 38 -12.54 25.56 -2.06
CA SER A 38 -13.86 26.20 -1.87
C SER A 38 -14.52 25.89 -0.52
N THR A 39 -14.17 24.78 0.16
CA THR A 39 -14.77 24.40 1.44
C THR A 39 -14.11 25.08 2.63
N LEU A 40 -12.80 25.32 2.58
CA LEU A 40 -12.05 26.00 3.65
C LEU A 40 -12.44 27.48 3.77
N SER A 41 -12.53 28.19 2.63
CA SER A 41 -12.89 29.62 2.61
C SER A 41 -14.33 29.88 3.05
N ARG A 42 -15.25 28.93 2.90
CA ARG A 42 -16.66 29.09 3.27
C ARG A 42 -16.97 28.79 4.74
N GLN A 43 -16.15 27.98 5.41
CA GLN A 43 -16.44 27.49 6.76
C GLN A 43 -15.54 28.07 7.85
N GLY A 44 -14.55 28.92 7.51
CA GLY A 44 -13.54 29.38 8.49
C GLY A 44 -12.75 28.22 9.10
N SER A 45 -12.75 27.07 8.44
CA SER A 45 -12.14 25.83 8.91
C SER A 45 -10.62 25.94 8.75
N THR A 46 -9.88 25.68 9.83
CA THR A 46 -8.42 25.63 9.79
C THR A 46 -7.98 24.27 9.25
N ALA A 47 -7.02 24.25 8.32
CA ALA A 47 -6.35 23.01 7.90
C ALA A 47 -5.19 22.63 8.86
N ALA A 48 -5.14 23.26 10.04
CA ALA A 48 -4.10 23.08 11.03
C ALA A 48 -3.96 21.61 11.42
N GLY A 49 -2.75 21.06 11.25
CA GLY A 49 -2.44 19.67 11.55
C GLY A 49 -2.79 18.67 10.44
N GLN A 50 -3.34 19.10 9.32
CA GLN A 50 -3.43 18.29 8.11
C GLN A 50 -2.14 18.43 7.29
N ILE A 51 -1.88 17.44 6.44
CA ILE A 51 -0.77 17.43 5.51
C ILE A 51 -1.34 17.43 4.08
N LEU A 52 -0.95 18.42 3.27
CA LEU A 52 -1.20 18.45 1.84
C LEU A 52 -0.01 17.87 1.09
N VAL A 53 -0.25 16.83 0.29
CA VAL A 53 0.70 16.27 -0.65
C VAL A 53 0.38 16.80 -2.05
N PHE A 54 1.34 17.42 -2.72
CA PHE A 54 1.11 18.04 -4.03
C PHE A 54 2.28 17.89 -5.00
N ASP A 55 1.99 18.00 -6.29
CA ASP A 55 3.00 18.06 -7.34
C ASP A 55 3.21 19.52 -7.78
N ALA A 56 4.37 20.09 -7.45
CA ALA A 56 4.70 21.47 -7.82
C ALA A 56 4.84 21.70 -9.33
N ARG A 57 4.92 20.65 -10.16
CA ARG A 57 4.89 20.78 -11.63
C ARG A 57 3.49 21.16 -12.11
N ASN A 58 2.45 20.78 -11.36
CA ASN A 58 1.07 21.13 -11.64
C ASN A 58 0.71 22.53 -11.11
N ALA A 59 0.06 23.34 -11.94
CA ALA A 59 -0.36 24.69 -11.57
C ALA A 59 -1.40 24.70 -10.43
N SER A 60 -2.34 23.75 -10.42
CA SER A 60 -3.34 23.65 -9.34
C SER A 60 -2.66 23.28 -8.02
N GLY A 61 -1.74 22.32 -8.03
CA GLY A 61 -0.96 21.93 -6.85
C GLY A 61 -0.20 23.11 -6.24
N ARG A 62 0.45 23.94 -7.08
CA ARG A 62 1.13 25.15 -6.59
C ARG A 62 0.16 26.15 -5.96
N LEU A 63 -0.99 26.40 -6.58
CA LEU A 63 -1.99 27.33 -6.05
C LEU A 63 -2.52 26.85 -4.70
N ASP A 64 -2.98 25.60 -4.64
CA ASP A 64 -3.57 25.00 -3.46
C ASP A 64 -2.56 24.89 -2.31
N SER A 65 -1.28 24.64 -2.61
CA SER A 65 -0.23 24.59 -1.58
C SER A 65 -0.04 25.92 -0.85
N ARG A 66 -0.20 27.05 -1.54
CA ARG A 66 -0.12 28.38 -0.91
C ARG A 66 -1.30 28.58 0.04
N MET A 67 -2.50 28.24 -0.42
CA MET A 67 -3.72 28.38 0.37
C MET A 67 -3.76 27.43 1.57
N ALA A 68 -3.36 26.17 1.39
CA ALA A 68 -3.27 25.21 2.48
C ALA A 68 -2.30 25.68 3.58
N ARG A 69 -1.16 26.26 3.20
CA ARG A 69 -0.20 26.85 4.14
C ARG A 69 -0.78 28.06 4.88
N GLU A 70 -1.51 28.93 4.19
CA GLU A 70 -2.24 30.05 4.82
C GLU A 70 -3.30 29.56 5.82
N CYS A 71 -3.92 28.41 5.55
CA CYS A 71 -4.85 27.74 6.47
C CYS A 71 -4.16 26.91 7.58
N GLY A 72 -2.82 26.90 7.65
CA GLY A 72 -2.02 26.25 8.68
C GLY A 72 -1.72 24.76 8.46
N ALA A 73 -1.97 24.22 7.26
CA ALA A 73 -1.54 22.86 6.91
C ALA A 73 -0.03 22.81 6.62
N GLU A 74 0.56 21.65 6.92
CA GLU A 74 1.87 21.29 6.42
C GLU A 74 1.76 20.88 4.94
N VAL A 75 2.78 21.20 4.14
CA VAL A 75 2.75 20.91 2.70
C VAL A 75 3.99 20.12 2.28
N ILE A 76 3.78 19.03 1.55
CA ILE A 76 4.81 18.14 1.03
C ILE A 76 4.73 18.17 -0.49
N ASN A 77 5.77 18.72 -1.12
CA ASN A 77 5.95 18.61 -2.57
C ASN A 77 6.53 17.22 -2.89
N VAL A 78 5.96 16.53 -3.87
CA VAL A 78 6.41 15.21 -4.34
C VAL A 78 6.85 15.21 -5.81
N ALA A 79 7.00 16.38 -6.42
CA ALA A 79 7.41 16.51 -7.83
C ALA A 79 8.73 15.77 -8.16
N ASP A 80 9.66 15.72 -7.20
CA ASP A 80 10.96 15.05 -7.28
C ASP A 80 10.86 13.53 -7.08
N LEU A 81 9.77 13.04 -6.47
CA LEU A 81 9.52 11.63 -6.21
C LEU A 81 8.79 10.94 -7.36
N LEU A 82 8.12 11.73 -8.19
CA LEU A 82 7.29 11.25 -9.27
C LEU A 82 8.09 11.16 -10.57
N PRO A 83 7.89 10.11 -11.38
CA PRO A 83 8.52 10.00 -12.67
C PRO A 83 8.19 11.24 -13.53
N ARG A 84 9.13 11.62 -14.39
CA ARG A 84 8.87 12.64 -15.42
C ARG A 84 7.96 12.05 -16.49
N ALA A 85 7.25 12.91 -17.21
CA ALA A 85 6.23 12.59 -18.22
C ALA A 85 6.68 11.66 -19.37
N GLU A 86 7.93 11.21 -19.42
CA GLU A 86 8.42 10.24 -20.39
C GLU A 86 8.01 8.80 -20.04
N ILE A 87 7.55 8.55 -18.81
CA ILE A 87 7.08 7.24 -18.34
C ILE A 87 5.54 7.26 -18.23
N HIS A 88 4.84 7.56 -19.33
CA HIS A 88 3.38 7.32 -19.39
C HIS A 88 3.12 5.90 -19.89
N PRO A 89 2.27 5.11 -19.21
CA PRO A 89 1.55 4.06 -19.92
C PRO A 89 0.64 4.78 -20.92
N GLN A 90 0.85 4.58 -22.22
CA GLN A 90 -0.07 5.10 -23.21
C GLN A 90 -1.47 4.55 -22.86
N GLN A 91 -2.42 5.45 -22.62
CA GLN A 91 -3.81 5.05 -22.46
C GLN A 91 -4.29 4.57 -23.83
N GLY A 92 -4.30 3.25 -24.00
CA GLY A 92 -4.69 2.59 -25.25
C GLY A 92 -3.48 2.11 -26.04
N GLU A 93 -3.44 0.79 -26.26
CA GLU A 93 -2.51 0.08 -27.15
C GLU A 93 -1.07 -0.10 -26.63
N GLY A 94 -0.91 -0.99 -25.67
CA GLY A 94 0.38 -1.61 -25.36
C GLY A 94 0.49 -1.99 -23.89
N VAL A 95 0.66 -3.29 -23.63
CA VAL A 95 1.22 -3.74 -22.35
C VAL A 95 2.53 -2.97 -22.14
N PRO A 96 2.77 -2.34 -20.97
CA PRO A 96 4.05 -1.68 -20.71
C PRO A 96 5.18 -2.68 -20.98
N ASP A 97 6.19 -2.28 -21.76
CA ASP A 97 7.40 -3.10 -21.90
C ASP A 97 7.96 -3.43 -20.50
N GLU A 98 8.52 -4.62 -20.33
CA GLU A 98 8.97 -5.17 -19.04
C GLU A 98 9.89 -4.19 -18.31
N GLN A 99 10.76 -3.49 -19.06
CA GLN A 99 11.65 -2.46 -18.52
C GLN A 99 10.88 -1.24 -17.96
N GLN A 100 9.78 -0.84 -18.60
CA GLN A 100 8.93 0.26 -18.13
C GLN A 100 8.16 -0.14 -16.87
N ALA A 101 7.66 -1.37 -16.81
CA ALA A 101 7.00 -1.92 -15.62
C ALA A 101 7.96 -1.99 -14.42
N ILE A 102 9.20 -2.47 -14.63
CA ILE A 102 10.24 -2.50 -13.60
C ILE A 102 10.57 -1.09 -13.11
N ARG A 103 10.78 -0.13 -14.02
CA ARG A 103 11.06 1.27 -13.63
C ARG A 103 9.94 1.86 -12.79
N LEU A 104 8.69 1.70 -13.21
CA LEU A 104 7.52 2.19 -12.47
C LEU A 104 7.43 1.59 -11.07
N ARG A 105 7.79 0.32 -10.88
CA ARG A 105 7.83 -0.32 -9.55
C ARG A 105 8.90 0.24 -8.64
N THR A 106 10.13 0.36 -9.13
CA THR A 106 11.23 0.94 -8.35
C THR A 106 10.90 2.37 -7.95
N HIS A 107 10.29 3.15 -8.87
CA HIS A 107 9.78 4.48 -8.56
C HIS A 107 8.67 4.45 -7.51
N ARG A 108 7.76 3.47 -7.54
CA ARG A 108 6.65 3.36 -6.59
C ARG A 108 7.14 3.05 -5.17
N ALA A 109 8.08 2.12 -5.01
CA ALA A 109 8.66 1.81 -3.70
C ALA A 109 9.38 3.04 -3.13
N ALA A 110 10.28 3.65 -3.91
CA ALA A 110 11.01 4.85 -3.53
C ALA A 110 10.06 6.03 -3.21
N PHE A 111 8.98 6.19 -3.96
CA PHE A 111 7.94 7.19 -3.70
C PHE A 111 7.34 7.02 -2.29
N PHE A 112 7.02 5.79 -1.89
CA PHE A 112 6.41 5.55 -0.59
C PHE A 112 7.39 5.66 0.57
N ASP A 113 8.63 5.19 0.41
CA ASP A 113 9.67 5.33 1.44
C ASP A 113 9.93 6.81 1.75
N GLU A 114 10.12 7.61 0.71
CA GLU A 114 10.41 9.02 0.86
C GLU A 114 9.17 9.83 1.29
N LEU A 115 7.97 9.50 0.80
CA LEU A 115 6.73 10.12 1.28
C LEU A 115 6.51 9.83 2.77
N LYS A 116 6.77 8.60 3.23
CA LYS A 116 6.67 8.23 4.64
C LYS A 116 7.61 9.08 5.48
N LEU A 117 8.88 9.16 5.09
CA LEU A 117 9.89 9.93 5.80
C LEU A 117 9.49 11.41 5.90
N ARG A 118 8.98 12.01 4.81
CA ARG A 118 8.53 13.41 4.79
C ARG A 118 7.30 13.64 5.68
N ILE A 119 6.35 12.70 5.70
CA ILE A 119 5.17 12.77 6.59
C ILE A 119 5.61 12.71 8.05
N GLU A 120 6.47 11.76 8.43
CA GLU A 120 6.96 11.63 9.80
C GLU A 120 7.79 12.86 10.22
N SER A 121 8.61 13.40 9.31
CA SER A 121 9.40 14.61 9.56
C SER A 121 8.55 15.86 9.74
N ALA A 122 7.36 15.91 9.13
CA ALA A 122 6.37 16.97 9.32
C ALA A 122 5.55 16.80 10.63
N GLY A 123 5.90 15.84 11.50
CA GLY A 123 5.15 15.52 12.72
C GLY A 123 3.89 14.69 12.47
N GLY A 124 3.77 14.10 11.28
CA GLY A 124 2.72 13.15 10.93
C GLY A 124 3.00 11.73 11.39
N PHE A 125 2.06 10.84 11.11
CA PHE A 125 2.19 9.41 11.34
C PHE A 125 1.72 8.63 10.12
N TRP A 126 2.34 7.48 9.88
CA TRP A 126 2.02 6.64 8.74
C TRP A 126 1.02 5.56 9.14
N LEU A 127 -0.20 5.67 8.62
CA LEU A 127 -1.29 4.75 8.94
C LEU A 127 -2.03 4.38 7.65
N ARG A 128 -2.32 3.08 7.49
CA ARG A 128 -3.04 2.55 6.33
C ARG A 128 -4.01 1.43 6.71
N LEU A 129 -4.95 1.14 5.82
CA LEU A 129 -5.64 -0.14 5.78
C LEU A 129 -4.66 -1.21 5.30
N ALA A 130 -4.41 -2.22 6.13
CA ALA A 130 -3.49 -3.30 5.81
C ALA A 130 -3.97 -4.11 4.60
N ASP A 131 -3.05 -4.87 4.02
CA ASP A 131 -3.29 -5.61 2.78
C ASP A 131 -4.26 -6.78 2.95
N TYR A 132 -4.44 -7.26 4.17
CA TYR A 132 -5.24 -8.43 4.51
C TYR A 132 -6.17 -8.13 5.69
N PRO A 133 -7.31 -8.83 5.77
CA PRO A 133 -8.16 -8.76 6.96
C PRO A 133 -7.43 -9.31 8.18
N PHE A 134 -7.83 -8.88 9.37
CA PHE A 134 -7.25 -9.31 10.64
C PHE A 134 -7.50 -10.80 10.86
N PRO A 135 -6.53 -11.59 11.38
CA PRO A 135 -5.19 -11.19 11.87
C PRO A 135 -4.07 -11.37 10.83
N PHE A 136 -4.40 -11.50 9.55
CA PHE A 136 -3.48 -12.05 8.56
C PHE A 136 -2.45 -11.01 8.08
N GLN A 137 -1.30 -11.51 7.66
CA GLN A 137 -0.18 -10.72 7.15
C GLN A 137 0.24 -11.07 5.71
N SER A 138 -0.28 -12.19 5.20
CA SER A 138 -0.08 -12.72 3.86
C SER A 138 -1.32 -13.51 3.46
N ALA A 139 -1.40 -13.97 2.21
CA ALA A 139 -2.49 -14.84 1.75
C ALA A 139 -1.99 -16.00 0.90
N LEU A 140 -2.67 -17.14 1.02
CA LEU A 140 -2.60 -18.24 0.07
C LEU A 140 -3.91 -18.26 -0.72
N CYS A 141 -3.84 -17.93 -2.00
CA CYS A 141 -4.97 -17.80 -2.89
C CYS A 141 -5.08 -19.03 -3.78
N ARG A 142 -6.13 -19.83 -3.58
CA ARG A 142 -6.46 -20.94 -4.47
C ARG A 142 -7.23 -20.40 -5.68
N CYS A 143 -6.64 -20.50 -6.85
CA CYS A 143 -7.22 -20.04 -8.11
C CYS A 143 -7.94 -21.19 -8.81
N GLN A 144 -9.22 -20.97 -9.13
CA GLN A 144 -9.97 -21.89 -9.98
C GLN A 144 -9.64 -21.66 -11.46
N ASN A 145 -9.46 -20.39 -11.83
CA ASN A 145 -9.02 -19.96 -13.15
C ASN A 145 -7.80 -19.04 -12.99
N PRO A 146 -6.58 -19.60 -12.92
CA PRO A 146 -5.36 -18.83 -12.64
C PRO A 146 -5.14 -17.70 -13.62
N GLU A 147 -5.34 -17.91 -14.92
CA GLU A 147 -5.12 -16.87 -15.93
C GLU A 147 -6.03 -15.65 -15.68
N GLN A 148 -7.31 -15.89 -15.45
CA GLN A 148 -8.28 -14.83 -15.19
C GLN A 148 -8.05 -14.15 -13.83
N ASP A 149 -7.78 -14.93 -12.78
CA ASP A 149 -7.54 -14.38 -11.43
C ASP A 149 -6.26 -13.53 -11.39
N LEU A 150 -5.19 -13.97 -12.04
CA LEU A 150 -3.93 -13.25 -12.11
C LEU A 150 -4.02 -12.03 -13.02
N GLN A 151 -4.81 -12.10 -14.10
CA GLN A 151 -5.10 -10.94 -14.95
C GLN A 151 -5.91 -9.88 -14.19
N ALA A 152 -6.99 -10.28 -13.50
CA ALA A 152 -7.79 -9.37 -12.68
C ALA A 152 -6.96 -8.74 -11.55
N PHE A 153 -6.04 -9.51 -10.97
CA PHE A 153 -5.05 -9.01 -10.02
C PHE A 153 -4.12 -7.98 -10.68
N ALA A 154 -3.49 -8.32 -11.80
CA ALA A 154 -2.60 -7.44 -12.55
C ALA A 154 -3.27 -6.09 -12.88
N GLU A 155 -4.51 -6.14 -13.36
CA GLU A 155 -5.33 -4.96 -13.67
C GLU A 155 -5.63 -4.12 -12.42
N HIS A 156 -6.07 -4.75 -11.33
CA HIS A 156 -6.40 -4.04 -10.10
C HIS A 156 -5.19 -3.28 -9.55
N PHE A 157 -4.01 -3.89 -9.61
CA PHE A 157 -2.80 -3.35 -9.02
C PHE A 157 -1.93 -2.54 -9.99
N ALA A 158 -2.33 -2.48 -11.28
CA ALA A 158 -1.56 -1.93 -12.39
C ALA A 158 -0.13 -2.54 -12.46
N ILE A 159 -0.06 -3.86 -12.38
CA ILE A 159 1.16 -4.68 -12.47
C ILE A 159 1.09 -5.46 -13.79
N GLY A 160 2.20 -5.65 -14.51
CA GLY A 160 2.23 -6.56 -15.67
C GLY A 160 1.90 -8.01 -15.28
N SER A 161 1.10 -8.70 -16.08
CA SER A 161 0.64 -10.07 -15.85
C SER A 161 1.79 -11.10 -15.87
N ASP A 162 2.83 -10.86 -16.65
CA ASP A 162 4.00 -11.75 -16.77
C ASP A 162 4.80 -11.89 -15.45
N ASP A 163 4.84 -10.84 -14.64
CA ASP A 163 5.47 -10.87 -13.31
C ASP A 163 4.67 -11.62 -12.25
N VAL A 164 3.36 -11.69 -12.46
CA VAL A 164 2.48 -12.49 -11.63
C VAL A 164 2.64 -13.96 -12.03
N ASN A 165 2.82 -14.26 -13.32
CA ASN A 165 3.03 -15.61 -13.83
C ASN A 165 4.41 -16.20 -13.49
N SER A 166 5.49 -15.42 -13.52
CA SER A 166 6.86 -15.90 -13.31
C SER A 166 7.11 -16.46 -11.89
N GLN A 167 6.37 -15.99 -10.88
CA GLN A 167 6.46 -16.50 -9.51
C GLN A 167 5.52 -17.68 -9.20
N ASN A 168 4.56 -17.96 -10.08
CA ASN A 168 3.52 -18.96 -9.87
C ASN A 168 3.71 -20.21 -10.75
N GLN A 169 4.81 -20.32 -11.51
CA GLN A 169 5.10 -21.52 -12.29
C GLN A 169 5.35 -22.74 -11.38
N SER A 170 4.92 -23.90 -11.85
CA SER A 170 4.83 -25.18 -11.14
C SER A 170 6.15 -25.62 -10.49
N GLU A 171 6.38 -25.19 -9.26
CA GLU A 171 7.50 -25.66 -8.45
C GLU A 171 7.12 -26.94 -7.69
N THR A 172 7.99 -27.96 -7.79
CA THR A 172 7.93 -29.19 -6.98
C THR A 172 7.79 -28.88 -5.48
N GLY A 173 7.11 -29.75 -4.71
CA GLY A 173 6.60 -29.46 -3.36
C GLY A 173 7.55 -28.76 -2.37
N GLU A 174 8.84 -29.06 -2.33
CA GLU A 174 9.80 -28.41 -1.41
C GLU A 174 10.18 -26.97 -1.83
N LYS A 175 10.27 -26.71 -3.14
CA LYS A 175 10.50 -25.37 -3.68
C LYS A 175 9.27 -24.48 -3.44
N SER A 176 8.07 -25.04 -3.61
CA SER A 176 6.81 -24.35 -3.34
C SER A 176 6.66 -23.88 -1.88
N VAL A 177 7.06 -24.69 -0.88
CA VAL A 177 7.02 -24.29 0.54
C VAL A 177 8.03 -23.18 0.85
N SER A 178 9.21 -23.22 0.24
CA SER A 178 10.24 -22.19 0.43
C SER A 178 9.79 -20.84 -0.15
N SER A 179 9.25 -20.85 -1.36
CA SER A 179 8.65 -19.68 -2.03
C SER A 179 7.46 -19.12 -1.23
N MET A 180 6.65 -19.99 -0.62
CA MET A 180 5.55 -19.60 0.27
C MET A 180 6.05 -18.96 1.57
N ARG A 181 7.13 -19.46 2.17
CA ARG A 181 7.76 -18.83 3.35
C ARG A 181 8.31 -17.46 3.04
N GLU A 182 8.94 -17.28 1.89
CA GLU A 182 9.43 -15.98 1.44
C GLU A 182 8.26 -15.01 1.22
N SER A 183 7.22 -15.44 0.50
CA SER A 183 6.01 -14.65 0.29
C SER A 183 5.37 -14.24 1.61
N ASN A 184 5.24 -15.17 2.56
CA ASN A 184 4.72 -14.90 3.90
C ASN A 184 5.56 -13.87 4.66
N ALA A 185 6.89 -14.01 4.63
CA ALA A 185 7.80 -13.12 5.34
C ALA A 185 7.79 -11.69 4.75
N CYS A 186 7.56 -11.56 3.44
CA CYS A 186 7.43 -10.28 2.75
C CYS A 186 5.98 -9.73 2.76
N GLY A 187 5.03 -10.45 3.37
CA GLY A 187 3.63 -10.05 3.41
C GLY A 187 2.97 -9.98 2.03
N ARG A 188 3.36 -10.89 1.14
CA ARG A 188 2.87 -11.00 -0.23
C ARG A 188 1.84 -12.14 -0.32
N PRO A 189 0.88 -12.07 -1.24
CA PRO A 189 -0.01 -13.21 -1.49
C PRO A 189 0.73 -14.23 -2.37
N PHE A 190 0.35 -15.49 -2.23
CA PHE A 190 0.88 -16.62 -2.99
C PHE A 190 -0.29 -17.30 -3.70
N PHE A 191 -0.21 -17.47 -5.02
CA PHE A 191 -1.30 -18.06 -5.79
C PHE A 191 -0.96 -19.49 -6.17
N ILE A 192 -1.92 -20.39 -5.98
CA ILE A 192 -1.80 -21.78 -6.42
C ILE A 192 -2.95 -22.12 -7.35
N SER A 193 -2.63 -22.78 -8.46
CA SER A 193 -3.66 -23.32 -9.34
C SER A 193 -4.30 -24.54 -8.72
N ASN A 194 -5.63 -24.59 -8.75
CA ASN A 194 -6.39 -25.77 -8.36
C ASN A 194 -6.54 -26.78 -9.52
N THR A 195 -5.98 -26.49 -10.70
CA THR A 195 -5.93 -27.45 -11.80
C THR A 195 -4.96 -28.58 -11.44
N GLN A 196 -5.51 -29.71 -10.97
CA GLN A 196 -4.76 -30.96 -10.98
C GLN A 196 -4.15 -31.15 -12.37
N PRO A 197 -2.87 -31.55 -12.50
CA PRO A 197 -2.40 -32.08 -13.77
C PRO A 197 -3.26 -33.32 -14.07
N ARG A 198 -4.22 -33.16 -14.98
CA ARG A 198 -4.87 -34.30 -15.62
C ARG A 198 -3.76 -35.05 -16.34
N SER A 199 -3.50 -36.26 -15.87
CA SER A 199 -2.64 -37.32 -16.44
C SER A 199 -1.17 -37.39 -15.99
N GLN A 200 -0.84 -38.60 -15.50
CA GLN A 200 0.43 -39.33 -15.68
C GLN A 200 1.53 -39.16 -14.63
N SER A 201 1.26 -39.66 -13.42
CA SER A 201 2.02 -40.77 -12.79
C SER A 201 1.58 -40.89 -11.32
N ALA A 202 1.38 -42.12 -10.87
CA ALA A 202 1.02 -42.45 -9.49
C ALA A 202 2.12 -42.11 -8.45
N ASP A 203 3.22 -41.48 -8.89
CA ASP A 203 4.35 -41.03 -8.07
C ASP A 203 4.50 -39.49 -8.05
N SER A 204 3.59 -38.75 -8.68
CA SER A 204 3.59 -37.28 -8.55
C SER A 204 3.11 -36.90 -7.15
N ALA A 205 4.07 -36.47 -6.32
CA ALA A 205 3.87 -36.04 -4.94
C ALA A 205 2.57 -35.25 -4.80
N GLN A 206 1.59 -35.82 -4.09
CA GLN A 206 0.38 -35.08 -3.77
C GLN A 206 0.79 -33.77 -3.09
N PRO A 207 0.17 -32.62 -3.45
CA PRO A 207 0.48 -31.36 -2.79
C PRO A 207 0.34 -31.56 -1.28
N ARG A 208 1.45 -31.40 -0.56
CA ARG A 208 1.49 -31.58 0.89
C ARG A 208 0.39 -30.72 1.50
N PRO A 209 -0.51 -31.28 2.32
CA PRO A 209 -1.49 -30.47 3.03
C PRO A 209 -0.74 -29.46 3.90
N LEU A 210 -0.97 -28.17 3.64
CA LEU A 210 -0.40 -27.09 4.43
C LEU A 210 -1.13 -27.06 5.77
N HIS A 211 -0.42 -27.42 6.84
CA HIS A 211 -0.96 -27.32 8.19
C HIS A 211 -1.04 -25.86 8.60
N ALA A 212 -2.15 -25.46 9.21
CA ALA A 212 -2.37 -24.09 9.69
C ALA A 212 -1.25 -23.62 10.65
N ASP A 213 -0.65 -24.55 11.39
CA ASP A 213 0.44 -24.29 12.33
C ASP A 213 1.75 -23.83 11.65
N GLU A 214 1.96 -24.17 10.37
CA GLU A 214 3.16 -23.74 9.64
C GLU A 214 3.08 -22.26 9.22
N PHE A 215 1.87 -21.74 9.05
CA PHE A 215 1.61 -20.37 8.60
C PHE A 215 0.41 -19.75 9.34
N PRO A 216 0.51 -19.51 10.65
CA PRO A 216 -0.63 -19.15 11.49
C PRO A 216 -1.26 -17.79 11.15
N LEU A 217 -0.52 -16.90 10.48
CA LEU A 217 -0.99 -15.57 10.06
C LEU A 217 -1.19 -15.47 8.54
N MET A 218 -1.29 -16.60 7.83
CA MET A 218 -1.56 -16.63 6.40
C MET A 218 -3.03 -16.86 6.14
N TRP A 219 -3.66 -15.95 5.40
CA TRP A 219 -5.05 -16.08 5.02
C TRP A 219 -5.20 -17.12 3.91
N GLN A 220 -5.71 -18.30 4.24
CA GLN A 220 -6.05 -19.30 3.24
C GLN A 220 -7.42 -18.97 2.62
N THR A 221 -7.44 -18.67 1.32
CA THR A 221 -8.62 -18.13 0.64
C THR A 221 -8.66 -18.50 -0.85
N THR A 222 -9.66 -18.03 -1.58
CA THR A 222 -9.72 -18.11 -3.05
C THR A 222 -9.20 -16.82 -3.67
N GLY A 223 -8.74 -16.88 -4.94
CA GLY A 223 -8.38 -15.68 -5.71
C GLY A 223 -9.51 -14.64 -5.72
N GLU A 224 -10.74 -15.09 -5.95
CA GLU A 224 -11.95 -14.26 -5.92
C GLU A 224 -12.14 -13.52 -4.58
N GLN A 225 -12.09 -14.23 -3.45
CA GLN A 225 -12.27 -13.60 -2.13
C GLN A 225 -11.16 -12.62 -1.79
N PHE A 226 -9.92 -12.92 -2.21
CA PHE A 226 -8.80 -12.00 -2.07
C PHE A 226 -9.00 -10.72 -2.89
N LEU A 227 -9.40 -10.84 -4.16
CA LEU A 227 -9.69 -9.68 -5.03
C LEU A 227 -10.88 -8.88 -4.53
N ARG A 228 -11.92 -9.55 -4.02
CA ARG A 228 -13.07 -8.91 -3.38
C ARG A 228 -12.63 -8.04 -2.20
N TRP A 229 -11.77 -8.55 -1.33
CA TRP A 229 -11.18 -7.76 -0.24
C TRP A 229 -10.37 -6.56 -0.77
N CYS A 230 -9.53 -6.76 -1.78
CA CYS A 230 -8.74 -5.67 -2.37
C CYS A 230 -9.62 -4.54 -2.92
N HIS A 231 -10.71 -4.90 -3.60
CA HIS A 231 -11.69 -3.96 -4.11
C HIS A 231 -12.41 -3.20 -3.00
N LEU A 232 -12.95 -3.91 -2.00
CA LEU A 232 -13.62 -3.29 -0.85
C LEU A 232 -12.68 -2.34 -0.10
N ARG A 233 -11.45 -2.78 0.18
CA ARG A 233 -10.43 -1.97 0.86
C ARG A 233 -10.16 -0.64 0.13
N SER A 234 -10.19 -0.64 -1.20
CA SER A 234 -9.98 0.57 -2.01
C SER A 234 -11.12 1.61 -1.92
N GLN A 235 -12.28 1.20 -1.38
CA GLN A 235 -13.49 2.03 -1.23
C GLN A 235 -13.72 2.50 0.21
N LEU A 236 -13.09 1.86 1.20
CA LEU A 236 -13.18 2.24 2.59
C LEU A 236 -12.55 3.62 2.81
N SER A 237 -13.24 4.46 3.57
CA SER A 237 -12.71 5.76 4.01
C SER A 237 -12.16 5.62 5.41
N LEU A 238 -10.92 6.08 5.61
CA LEU A 238 -10.20 6.00 6.87
C LEU A 238 -9.80 7.42 7.29
N THR A 239 -10.20 7.82 8.48
CA THR A 239 -9.77 9.06 9.13
C THR A 239 -9.07 8.70 10.42
N ALA A 240 -8.03 9.44 10.75
CA ALA A 240 -7.30 9.21 12.00
C ALA A 240 -6.70 10.51 12.51
N TRP A 241 -6.63 10.66 13.82
CA TRP A 241 -5.94 11.78 14.44
C TRP A 241 -5.28 11.40 15.75
N LYS A 242 -4.17 12.05 16.05
CA LYS A 242 -3.46 11.91 17.32
C LYS A 242 -3.77 13.10 18.23
N THR A 243 -4.08 12.85 19.50
CA THR A 243 -4.20 13.89 20.52
C THR A 243 -3.42 13.45 21.76
N GLY A 244 -2.30 14.12 22.06
CA GLY A 244 -1.36 13.65 23.06
C GLY A 244 -0.79 12.28 22.65
N THR A 245 -0.94 11.28 23.51
CA THR A 245 -0.53 9.88 23.25
C THR A 245 -1.68 9.01 22.74
N THR A 246 -2.83 9.58 22.37
CA THR A 246 -4.01 8.80 21.97
C THR A 246 -4.28 8.96 20.48
N TYR A 247 -4.34 7.83 19.77
CA TYR A 247 -4.84 7.73 18.40
C TYR A 247 -6.35 7.49 18.44
N ARG A 248 -7.08 8.25 17.63
CA ARG A 248 -8.47 7.96 17.31
C ARG A 248 -8.57 7.70 15.82
N ILE A 249 -9.13 6.56 15.48
CA ILE A 249 -9.21 6.04 14.13
C ILE A 249 -10.67 5.75 13.84
N GLN A 250 -11.15 6.17 12.68
CA GLN A 250 -12.48 5.90 12.21
C GLN A 250 -12.40 5.36 10.79
N CYS A 251 -13.09 4.26 10.54
CA CYS A 251 -13.26 3.70 9.21
C CYS A 251 -14.75 3.69 8.89
N SER A 252 -15.11 4.11 7.69
CA SER A 252 -16.49 4.07 7.21
C SER A 252 -16.55 3.39 5.85
N GLY A 253 -17.62 2.61 5.63
CA GLY A 253 -17.85 1.84 4.42
C GLY A 253 -18.31 0.42 4.76
N ASP A 254 -18.83 -0.29 3.77
CA ASP A 254 -19.22 -1.68 3.95
C ASP A 254 -17.98 -2.59 3.91
N VAL A 255 -17.72 -3.29 5.01
CA VAL A 255 -16.62 -4.26 5.12
C VAL A 255 -17.03 -5.65 4.64
N ALA A 256 -18.31 -5.87 4.32
CA ALA A 256 -18.87 -7.06 3.71
C ALA A 256 -18.47 -8.40 4.38
N GLY A 257 -18.39 -8.38 5.72
CA GLY A 257 -18.01 -9.52 6.57
C GLY A 257 -16.51 -9.66 6.84
N PHE A 258 -15.66 -8.84 6.24
CA PHE A 258 -14.24 -8.78 6.57
C PHE A 258 -13.99 -7.97 7.84
N ARG A 259 -12.86 -8.24 8.51
CA ARG A 259 -12.38 -7.45 9.65
C ARG A 259 -11.16 -6.64 9.22
N PRO A 260 -11.28 -5.33 8.95
CA PRO A 260 -10.15 -4.52 8.52
C PRO A 260 -9.03 -4.50 9.58
N THR A 261 -7.78 -4.49 9.12
CA THR A 261 -6.62 -4.26 9.97
C THR A 261 -6.06 -2.89 9.67
N ILE A 262 -5.73 -2.12 10.71
CA ILE A 262 -4.97 -0.89 10.60
C ILE A 262 -3.48 -1.21 10.79
N GLY A 263 -2.66 -0.83 9.82
CA GLY A 263 -1.21 -0.84 9.95
C GLY A 263 -0.72 0.54 10.35
N LEU A 264 -0.26 0.69 11.60
CA LEU A 264 0.38 1.91 12.11
C LEU A 264 1.89 1.72 12.11
N TRP A 265 2.61 2.60 11.43
CA TRP A 265 4.06 2.55 11.32
C TRP A 265 4.72 3.73 12.03
N LEU A 266 5.79 3.43 12.77
CA LEU A 266 6.68 4.40 13.40
C LEU A 266 8.13 4.03 13.07
N GLY A 267 8.75 4.76 12.15
CA GLY A 267 10.04 4.35 11.58
C GLY A 267 9.93 2.95 10.95
N ASN A 268 10.74 2.00 11.40
CA ASN A 268 10.75 0.61 10.94
C ASN A 268 9.96 -0.34 11.85
N HIS A 269 9.04 0.19 12.67
CA HIS A 269 8.18 -0.63 13.50
C HIS A 269 6.74 -0.54 13.01
N VAL A 270 6.03 -1.66 13.06
CA VAL A 270 4.62 -1.76 12.69
C VAL A 270 3.80 -2.32 13.84
N ALA A 271 2.61 -1.76 14.01
CA ALA A 271 1.54 -2.32 14.82
C ALA A 271 0.34 -2.65 13.94
N SER A 272 -0.23 -3.83 14.15
CA SER A 272 -1.44 -4.31 13.48
C SER A 272 -2.61 -4.23 14.45
N LEU A 273 -3.55 -3.32 14.21
CA LEU A 273 -4.69 -3.10 15.09
C LEU A 273 -5.97 -3.61 14.41
N PRO A 274 -6.72 -4.53 15.02
CA PRO A 274 -7.99 -4.96 14.47
C PRO A 274 -9.01 -3.83 14.60
N LEU A 275 -9.64 -3.48 13.50
CA LEU A 275 -10.81 -2.62 13.55
C LEU A 275 -12.05 -3.48 13.86
N THR A 276 -12.60 -3.35 15.07
CA THR A 276 -13.79 -4.10 15.52
C THR A 276 -15.10 -3.35 15.31
N GLU A 277 -15.02 -2.02 15.26
CA GLU A 277 -16.14 -1.09 15.13
C GLU A 277 -15.72 0.03 14.18
N ASP A 278 -16.69 0.83 13.72
CA ASP A 278 -16.40 1.97 12.83
C ASP A 278 -15.45 2.99 13.45
N THR A 279 -15.29 3.00 14.79
CA THR A 279 -14.35 3.86 15.51
C THR A 279 -13.53 3.05 16.52
N MET A 280 -12.25 3.37 16.62
CA MET A 280 -11.31 2.79 17.55
C MET A 280 -10.48 3.90 18.21
N THR A 281 -10.25 3.77 19.52
CA THR A 281 -9.35 4.66 20.27
C THR A 281 -8.26 3.82 20.91
N VAL A 282 -7.00 4.16 20.64
CA VAL A 282 -5.84 3.40 21.14
C VAL A 282 -4.82 4.36 21.73
N ARG A 283 -4.34 4.04 22.92
CA ARG A 283 -3.25 4.76 23.58
C ARG A 283 -1.92 4.22 23.07
N GLU A 284 -0.99 5.10 22.74
CA GLU A 284 0.34 4.77 22.22
C GLU A 284 1.10 3.82 23.15
N GLU A 285 0.97 4.01 24.48
CA GLU A 285 1.57 3.12 25.49
C GLU A 285 1.01 1.69 25.50
N GLY A 286 -0.17 1.47 24.92
CA GLY A 286 -0.82 0.16 24.82
C GLY A 286 -0.62 -0.53 23.47
N ILE A 287 0.15 0.08 22.55
CA ILE A 287 0.40 -0.47 21.22
C ILE A 287 1.67 -1.32 21.24
N LEU A 288 1.54 -2.59 20.86
CA LEU A 288 2.68 -3.45 20.62
C LEU A 288 3.24 -3.19 19.22
N PHE A 289 4.44 -2.63 19.18
CA PHE A 289 5.19 -2.42 17.94
C PHE A 289 6.18 -3.56 17.74
N VAL A 290 6.17 -4.14 16.54
CA VAL A 290 7.13 -5.15 16.11
C VAL A 290 8.08 -4.50 15.10
N GLN A 291 9.37 -4.73 15.26
CA GLN A 291 10.37 -4.28 14.29
C GLN A 291 10.17 -5.06 12.99
N GLU A 292 10.02 -4.33 11.88
CA GLU A 292 9.72 -4.88 10.57
C GLU A 292 10.85 -4.56 9.60
N HIS A 293 11.40 -5.61 8.99
CA HIS A 293 12.59 -5.55 8.14
C HIS A 293 12.34 -6.04 6.71
N ARG A 294 11.22 -6.72 6.47
CA ARG A 294 10.93 -7.40 5.20
C ARG A 294 9.71 -6.82 4.51
N ARG A 295 8.70 -6.38 5.27
CA ARG A 295 7.50 -5.78 4.71
C ARG A 295 7.70 -4.28 4.49
N HIS A 296 7.24 -3.83 3.33
CA HIS A 296 7.22 -2.40 3.01
C HIS A 296 6.09 -1.69 3.77
N ALA A 297 6.29 -0.43 4.17
CA ALA A 297 5.29 0.33 4.93
C ALA A 297 3.98 0.58 4.15
N ALA A 298 4.08 0.65 2.83
CA ALA A 298 2.96 0.68 1.88
C ALA A 298 2.39 -0.71 1.51
N GLY A 299 2.88 -1.79 2.12
CA GLY A 299 2.44 -3.15 1.83
C GLY A 299 2.99 -3.71 0.52
N PHE A 300 2.40 -4.81 0.04
CA PHE A 300 2.79 -5.40 -1.26
C PHE A 300 2.49 -4.46 -2.45
N ALA A 301 1.72 -3.40 -2.22
CA ALA A 301 1.48 -2.33 -3.18
C ALA A 301 2.77 -1.57 -3.55
N ALA A 302 3.78 -1.49 -2.67
CA ALA A 302 5.01 -0.77 -2.95
C ALA A 302 5.81 -1.37 -4.12
N GLY A 303 5.76 -2.69 -4.24
CA GLY A 303 6.44 -3.44 -5.28
C GLY A 303 6.09 -4.91 -5.14
N TRP A 304 5.51 -5.48 -6.19
CA TRP A 304 5.27 -6.91 -6.28
C TRP A 304 6.55 -7.68 -6.58
N SER A 305 7.46 -7.12 -7.37
CA SER A 305 8.72 -7.76 -7.71
C SER A 305 9.88 -6.93 -7.17
N VAL A 306 10.24 -7.16 -5.92
CA VAL A 306 11.65 -7.06 -5.53
C VAL A 306 11.99 -8.44 -5.03
N ALA A 307 12.56 -9.25 -5.92
CA ALA A 307 13.31 -10.42 -5.50
C ALA A 307 14.25 -9.99 -4.38
N ALA A 308 14.24 -10.71 -3.26
CA ALA A 308 15.22 -10.54 -2.20
C ALA A 308 16.62 -10.76 -2.80
N GLY A 309 17.25 -9.69 -3.31
CA GLY A 309 18.48 -9.82 -4.09
C GLY A 309 18.95 -8.56 -4.83
N MET A 310 18.09 -7.56 -5.09
CA MET A 310 18.50 -6.31 -5.75
C MET A 310 18.40 -5.09 -4.84
N SER A 311 18.93 -5.20 -3.61
CA SER A 311 19.17 -4.06 -2.72
C SER A 311 20.45 -3.30 -3.08
N ASN A 312 20.67 -2.97 -4.36
CA ASN A 312 21.76 -2.10 -4.82
C ASN A 312 21.50 -1.59 -6.25
N ILE A 313 20.61 -0.60 -6.39
CA ILE A 313 20.71 0.32 -7.53
C ILE A 313 20.89 1.71 -6.92
N PRO A 314 22.10 2.29 -6.99
CA PRO A 314 22.32 3.64 -6.48
C PRO A 314 21.54 4.63 -7.33
N ILE A 315 20.69 5.42 -6.69
CA ILE A 315 20.14 6.63 -7.29
C ILE A 315 21.32 7.57 -7.51
N VAL A 316 21.75 7.73 -8.76
CA VAL A 316 22.78 8.70 -9.13
C VAL A 316 22.23 10.10 -8.82
N PRO A 317 22.90 10.93 -8.00
CA PRO A 317 22.49 12.31 -7.82
C PRO A 317 22.68 13.06 -9.13
N ALA A 318 21.63 13.74 -9.58
CA ALA A 318 21.71 14.65 -10.72
C ALA A 318 22.78 15.71 -10.41
N HIS A 319 23.87 15.64 -11.17
CA HIS A 319 24.99 16.57 -11.05
C HIS A 319 24.51 18.01 -11.19
N GLN A 320 24.95 18.83 -10.22
CA GLN A 320 25.09 20.26 -10.36
C GLN A 320 25.92 20.55 -11.62
N SER A 321 25.44 21.47 -12.44
CA SER A 321 26.29 22.20 -13.38
C SER A 321 26.05 23.67 -13.14
N ALA A 322 27.17 24.36 -12.91
CA ALA A 322 27.30 25.79 -12.72
C ALA A 322 26.85 26.59 -13.94
#